data_AF-A0A816F2A7-F1
#
_entry.id   AF-A0A816F2A7-F1
#
_cell.length_a   1.000
_cell.length_b   1.000
_cell.length_c   1.000
_cell.angle_alpha   90.00
_cell.angle_beta   90.00
_cell.angle_gamma   90.00
#
_symmetry.space_group_name_H-M   'P 1'
#
loop_
_entity.id
_entity.type
_entity.pdbx_description
1 polymer ?
#
loop_
_entity_poly.entity_id
_entity_poly.type
_entity_poly.pdbx_seq_one_letter_code
_entity_poly.pdbx_strand_id
1 'polypeptide(L)'
;MNSHITMLGTQCHGLALDKDGALYVIDQWHHFVKRWSQREKDDKIIAGINDYGTGLYQLKTPILALVDENFTHYISDSVNNRAMKCLNDVIEHTSFDGVNNGS
;
A
#
# COMPACT_ATOMS: atom_id res chain seq x y z
N MET A 1 -19.30 -0.39 19.88
CA MET A 1 -18.42 -0.54 18.70
C MET A 1 -18.40 0.79 17.98
N ASN A 2 -17.22 1.31 17.63
CA ASN A 2 -17.16 2.48 16.76
C ASN A 2 -17.61 2.04 15.36
N SER A 3 -18.58 2.75 14.79
CA SER A 3 -19.08 2.49 13.43
C SER A 3 -18.15 3.01 12.34
N HIS A 4 -17.11 3.75 12.72
CA HIS A 4 -16.12 4.34 11.82
C HIS A 4 -14.74 4.38 12.48
N ILE A 5 -13.72 4.46 11.63
CA ILE A 5 -12.31 4.62 12.00
C ILE A 5 -11.84 5.92 11.34
N THR A 6 -11.21 6.80 12.11
CA THR A 6 -10.64 8.06 11.60
C THR A 6 -9.13 7.95 11.61
N MET A 7 -8.51 8.00 10.43
CA MET A 7 -7.06 8.09 10.31
C MET A 7 -6.66 9.51 9.95
N LEU A 8 -5.91 10.15 10.85
CA LEU A 8 -5.51 11.55 10.67
C LEU A 8 -4.55 11.68 9.46
N GLY A 9 -4.65 12.81 8.76
CA GLY A 9 -3.80 13.12 7.61
C GLY A 9 -3.92 12.12 6.45
N THR A 10 -5.05 11.39 6.35
CA THR A 10 -5.26 10.37 5.33
C THR A 10 -6.48 10.69 4.49
N GLN A 11 -6.31 10.75 3.18
CA GLN A 11 -7.38 10.79 2.19
C GLN A 11 -7.66 9.36 1.73
N CYS A 12 -8.67 8.75 2.33
CA CYS A 12 -9.07 7.37 2.07
C CYS A 12 -9.66 7.24 0.65
N HIS A 13 -8.83 6.87 -0.33
CA HIS A 13 -9.27 6.63 -1.72
C HIS A 13 -9.61 5.17 -1.97
N GLY A 14 -8.90 4.25 -1.31
CA GLY A 14 -9.12 2.82 -1.42
C GLY A 14 -8.88 2.10 -0.10
N LEU A 15 -9.46 0.92 0.03
CA LEU A 15 -9.35 0.08 1.21
C LEU A 15 -9.01 -1.37 0.82
N ALA A 16 -8.23 -2.05 1.65
CA ALA A 16 -8.05 -3.49 1.63
C ALA A 16 -8.04 -4.05 3.06
N LEU A 17 -8.34 -5.33 3.22
CA LEU A 17 -8.35 -6.04 4.51
C LEU A 17 -7.50 -7.28 4.40
N ASP A 18 -6.67 -7.53 5.41
CA ASP A 18 -6.03 -8.84 5.57
C ASP A 18 -6.94 -9.85 6.28
N LYS A 19 -6.49 -11.10 6.32
CA LYS A 19 -7.19 -12.21 6.99
C LYS A 19 -7.30 -12.06 8.52
N ASP A 20 -6.53 -11.16 9.13
CA ASP A 20 -6.53 -10.90 10.57
C ASP A 20 -7.39 -9.67 10.94
N GLY A 21 -7.92 -8.96 9.93
CA GLY A 21 -8.77 -7.79 10.07
C GLY A 21 -8.03 -6.46 10.16
N ALA A 22 -6.73 -6.39 9.80
CA ALA A 22 -6.05 -5.10 9.64
C ALA A 22 -6.54 -4.41 8.36
N LEU A 23 -6.79 -3.10 8.46
CA LEU A 23 -7.24 -2.25 7.38
C LEU A 23 -6.05 -1.55 6.73
N TYR A 24 -5.97 -1.65 5.41
CA TYR A 24 -5.00 -0.93 4.60
C TYR A 24 -5.74 0.16 3.83
N VAL A 25 -5.29 1.40 4.00
CA VAL A 25 -5.87 2.57 3.36
C VAL A 25 -4.89 3.08 2.32
N ILE A 26 -5.36 3.15 1.09
CA ILE A 26 -4.62 3.75 -0.02
C ILE A 26 -4.91 5.25 0.00
N ASP A 27 -3.85 6.03 0.18
CA ASP A 27 -3.89 7.48 0.00
C ASP A 27 -3.25 7.84 -1.33
N GLN A 28 -4.11 8.02 -2.33
CA GLN A 28 -3.69 8.36 -3.68
C GLN A 28 -2.98 9.72 -3.73
N TRP A 29 -3.45 10.67 -2.92
CA TRP A 29 -2.99 12.06 -2.94
C TRP A 29 -1.63 12.22 -2.25
N HIS A 30 -1.44 11.56 -1.12
CA HIS A 30 -0.16 11.55 -0.40
C HIS A 30 0.76 10.41 -0.83
N HIS A 31 0.35 9.62 -1.83
CA HIS A 31 1.16 8.59 -2.48
C HIS A 31 1.68 7.51 -1.53
N PHE A 32 0.87 7.08 -0.56
CA PHE A 32 1.23 6.02 0.37
C PHE A 32 0.12 5.01 0.59
N VAL A 33 0.49 3.88 1.19
CA VAL A 33 -0.46 2.92 1.77
C VAL A 33 -0.21 2.84 3.27
N LYS A 34 -1.27 3.01 4.05
CA LYS A 34 -1.21 3.02 5.51
C LYS A 34 -2.01 1.87 6.10
N ARG A 35 -1.45 1.16 7.07
CA ARG A 35 -2.08 0.05 7.79
C ARG A 35 -2.59 0.53 9.14
N TRP A 36 -3.77 0.04 9.52
CA TRP A 36 -4.38 0.21 10.83
C TRP A 36 -4.88 -1.13 11.36
N SER A 37 -4.72 -1.37 12.65
CA SER A 37 -5.21 -2.57 13.32
C SER A 37 -5.72 -2.21 14.71
N GLN A 38 -6.82 -2.82 15.15
CA GLN A 38 -7.31 -2.68 16.53
C GLN A 38 -6.31 -3.22 17.57
N ARG A 39 -5.38 -4.08 17.14
CA ARG A 39 -4.37 -4.69 18.01
C ARG A 39 -3.14 -3.80 18.21
N GLU A 40 -2.99 -2.76 17.41
CA GLU A 40 -1.84 -1.84 17.43
C GLU A 40 -2.30 -0.43 17.78
N LYS A 41 -1.42 0.35 18.41
CA LYS A 41 -1.78 1.68 18.92
C LYS A 41 -1.78 2.76 17.83
N ASP A 42 -0.92 2.61 16.84
CA ASP A 42 -0.65 3.63 15.82
C ASP A 42 -0.79 3.05 14.42
N ASP A 43 -1.17 3.90 13.46
CA ASP A 43 -1.18 3.58 12.05
C ASP A 43 0.24 3.63 11.45
N LYS A 44 0.54 2.73 10.50
CA LYS A 44 1.89 2.59 9.92
C LYS A 44 1.86 2.72 8.40
N ILE A 45 2.75 3.53 7.82
CA ILE A 45 2.98 3.53 6.37
C ILE A 45 3.74 2.26 5.99
N ILE A 46 3.19 1.48 5.07
CA ILE A 46 3.77 0.20 4.60
C ILE A 46 4.39 0.31 3.20
N ALA A 47 4.04 1.35 2.44
CA ALA A 47 4.60 1.66 1.13
C ALA A 47 4.38 3.14 0.79
N GLY A 48 5.22 3.72 -0.08
CA GLY A 48 5.16 5.15 -0.42
C GLY A 48 5.88 6.04 0.60
N ILE A 49 7.09 5.62 1.00
CA ILE A 49 7.97 6.34 1.94
C ILE A 49 8.95 7.19 1.14
N ASN A 50 9.36 8.34 1.69
CA ASN A 50 10.28 9.30 1.07
C ASN A 50 9.71 10.00 -0.17
N ASP A 51 8.47 10.47 -0.07
CA ASP A 51 7.77 11.23 -1.11
C ASP A 51 7.45 10.41 -2.38
N TYR A 52 6.76 11.00 -3.33
CA TYR A 52 6.41 10.34 -4.59
C TYR A 52 7.61 10.20 -5.52
N GLY A 53 7.58 9.15 -6.33
CA GLY A 53 8.63 8.91 -7.31
C GLY A 53 8.66 7.47 -7.78
N THR A 54 9.71 7.12 -8.52
CA THR A 54 9.90 5.80 -9.12
C THR A 54 10.81 4.90 -8.28
N GLY A 55 11.32 5.42 -7.16
CA GLY A 55 12.23 4.71 -6.27
C GLY A 55 11.62 3.44 -5.67
N LEU A 56 12.49 2.61 -5.09
CA LEU A 56 12.15 1.30 -4.52
C LEU A 56 11.09 1.36 -3.43
N TYR A 57 11.02 2.49 -2.72
CA TYR A 57 10.12 2.70 -1.59
C TYR A 57 9.05 3.76 -1.86
N GLN A 58 9.09 4.38 -3.04
CA GLN A 58 8.20 5.45 -3.44
C GLN A 58 7.05 4.89 -4.26
N LEU A 59 5.90 5.56 -4.18
CA LEU A 59 4.76 5.32 -5.06
C LEU A 59 4.42 6.61 -5.79
N LYS A 60 3.61 6.49 -6.84
CA LYS A 60 3.04 7.63 -7.55
C LYS A 60 1.60 7.31 -7.91
N THR A 61 0.70 7.94 -7.15
CA THR A 61 -0.76 7.83 -7.33
C THR A 61 -1.23 6.37 -7.20
N PRO A 62 -1.01 5.70 -6.06
CA PRO A 62 -1.56 4.37 -5.87
C PRO A 62 -3.10 4.42 -5.84
N ILE A 63 -3.76 3.45 -6.47
CA ILE A 63 -5.24 3.41 -6.57
C ILE A 63 -5.87 2.18 -5.92
N LEU A 64 -5.11 1.09 -5.83
CA LEU A 64 -5.56 -0.21 -5.33
C LEU A 64 -4.44 -0.89 -4.54
N ALA A 65 -4.82 -1.58 -3.48
CA ALA A 65 -3.98 -2.57 -2.82
C ALA A 65 -4.77 -3.87 -2.63
N LEU A 66 -4.07 -5.00 -2.68
CA LEU A 66 -4.57 -6.33 -2.30
C LEU A 66 -3.59 -6.92 -1.30
N VAL A 67 -4.08 -7.74 -0.39
CA VAL A 67 -3.26 -8.48 0.56
C VAL A 67 -3.65 -9.96 0.50
N ASP A 68 -2.65 -10.83 0.32
CA ASP A 68 -2.88 -12.28 0.27
C ASP A 68 -2.81 -12.93 1.67
N GLU A 69 -3.08 -14.24 1.73
CA GLU A 69 -3.10 -15.00 2.99
C GLU A 69 -1.73 -15.06 3.70
N ASN A 70 -0.65 -14.77 2.98
CA ASN A 70 0.71 -14.70 3.49
C ASN A 70 1.12 -13.27 3.88
N PHE A 71 0.16 -12.33 3.98
CA PHE A 71 0.42 -10.91 4.23
C PHE A 71 1.34 -10.26 3.20
N THR A 72 1.29 -10.75 1.95
CA THR A 72 1.93 -10.07 0.82
C THR A 72 0.99 -9.01 0.27
N HIS A 73 1.49 -7.79 0.12
CA HIS A 73 0.77 -6.66 -0.41
C HIS A 73 1.09 -6.49 -1.89
N TYR A 74 0.07 -6.34 -2.71
CA TYR A 74 0.18 -5.98 -4.12
C TYR A 74 -0.44 -4.61 -4.32
N ILE A 75 0.37 -3.63 -4.69
CA ILE A 75 -0.03 -2.23 -4.78
C ILE A 75 0.08 -1.79 -6.23
N SER A 76 -1.00 -1.24 -6.77
CA SER A 76 -0.95 -0.57 -8.08
C SER A 76 -0.20 0.75 -7.90
N ASP A 77 0.94 0.91 -8.55
CA ASP A 77 1.68 2.17 -8.58
C ASP A 77 1.40 2.86 -9.92
N SER A 78 0.21 3.46 -10.00
CA SER A 78 -0.51 3.63 -11.28
C SER A 78 0.20 4.55 -12.26
N VAL A 79 0.76 5.68 -11.81
CA VAL A 79 1.43 6.64 -12.71
C VAL A 79 2.82 6.15 -13.09
N ASN A 80 3.43 5.30 -12.28
CA ASN A 80 4.68 4.63 -12.62
C ASN A 80 4.48 3.40 -13.51
N ASN A 81 3.23 3.07 -13.87
CA ASN A 81 2.87 1.92 -14.72
C ASN A 81 3.45 0.59 -14.21
N ARG A 82 3.49 0.39 -12.89
CA ARG A 82 3.99 -0.85 -12.28
C ARG A 82 3.06 -1.38 -11.19
N ALA A 83 3.23 -2.65 -10.88
CA ALA A 83 2.69 -3.25 -9.67
C ALA A 83 3.85 -3.49 -8.69
N MET A 84 3.66 -3.10 -7.44
CA MET A 84 4.63 -3.33 -6.37
C MET A 84 4.18 -4.49 -5.49
N LYS A 85 5.15 -5.29 -5.03
CA LYS A 85 4.95 -6.37 -4.06
C LYS A 85 5.75 -6.07 -2.80
N CYS A 86 5.10 -6.09 -1.63
CA CYS A 86 5.73 -5.87 -0.32
C CYS A 86 5.34 -6.99 0.67
N LEU A 87 6.29 -7.54 1.43
CA LEU A 87 6.08 -8.72 2.29
C LEU A 87 5.98 -8.37 3.79
N ASN A 88 4.96 -8.84 4.52
CA ASN A 88 4.91 -8.73 6.00
C ASN A 88 5.03 -7.30 6.56
N ASP A 89 4.49 -6.27 5.87
CA ASP A 89 4.73 -4.86 6.20
C ASP A 89 6.23 -4.46 6.26
N VAL A 90 7.07 -5.32 5.69
CA VAL A 90 8.49 -5.15 5.41
C VAL A 90 8.61 -5.05 3.89
N ILE A 91 9.31 -4.04 3.39
CA ILE A 91 9.42 -3.86 1.94
C ILE A 91 10.49 -4.83 1.43
N GLU A 92 10.13 -6.09 1.19
CA GLU A 92 10.94 -7.06 0.46
C GLU A 92 10.35 -7.30 -0.94
N HIS A 93 11.22 -7.22 -1.95
CA HIS A 93 10.83 -7.20 -3.37
C HIS A 93 10.49 -8.60 -3.93
N THR A 94 9.47 -8.64 -4.78
CA THR A 94 9.52 -9.39 -6.05
C THR A 94 8.90 -8.48 -7.11
N SER A 95 9.70 -7.92 -8.02
CA SER A 95 9.12 -7.30 -9.21
C SER A 95 8.59 -8.41 -10.11
N PHE A 96 7.29 -8.38 -10.41
CA PHE A 96 6.75 -9.11 -11.55
C PHE A 96 6.74 -8.14 -12.72
N ASP A 97 7.94 -7.82 -13.20
CA ASP A 97 8.07 -7.13 -14.47
C ASP A 97 7.56 -8.12 -15.52
N GLY A 98 6.31 -7.92 -15.95
CA GLY A 98 5.74 -8.60 -17.10
C GLY A 98 6.69 -8.40 -18.28
N VAL A 99 7.37 -9.48 -18.62
CA VAL A 99 8.28 -9.71 -19.73
C VAL A 99 8.13 -8.71 -20.91
N ASN A 100 9.19 -7.91 -21.12
CA ASN A 100 9.84 -7.52 -22.39
C ASN A 100 9.42 -6.30 -23.25
N ASN A 101 10.45 -5.44 -23.42
CA ASN A 101 11.04 -4.88 -24.65
C ASN A 101 10.34 -3.74 -25.43
N GLY A 102 11.03 -2.59 -25.49
CA GLY A 102 10.97 -1.71 -26.66
C GLY A 102 11.35 -0.25 -26.41
N SER A 103 12.58 0.10 -26.82
CA SER A 103 13.20 1.44 -27.04
C SER A 103 13.33 2.42 -25.87
#